data_AF-A0A426Z2W7-F1
#
_entry.id   AF-A0A426Z2W7-F1
#
_cell.length_a   1.000
_cell.length_b   1.000
_cell.length_c   1.000
_cell.angle_alpha   90.00
_cell.angle_beta   90.00
_cell.angle_gamma   90.00
#
_symmetry.space_group_name_H-M   'P 1'
#
loop_
_entity.id
_entity.type
_entity.pdbx_description
1 polymer ?
#
loop_
_entity_poly.entity_id
_entity_poly.type
_entity_poly.pdbx_seq_one_letter_code
_entity_poly.pdbx_strand_id
1 'polypeptide(L)'
;MAAKCKQELGVEGQRHLEETINAAFQILSSMNDELCNPALWSTLSPSHPSAALGGAGDAPVDSSSHPSEAGGGSGGGALDEARLRYKSAVFALRSCIAAIPSATQELENKNKHLKLLIDQLRDLITDIAMWQSPCSV
;
A
#
# COMPACT_ATOMS: atom_id res chain seq x y z
N MET A 1 -26.89 -19.47 1.12
CA MET A 1 -26.17 -18.24 1.53
C MET A 1 -24.82 -18.04 0.81
N ALA A 2 -24.60 -18.59 -0.39
CA ALA A 2 -23.29 -18.54 -1.08
C ALA A 2 -23.14 -17.42 -2.13
N ALA A 3 -24.24 -16.87 -2.64
CA ALA A 3 -24.19 -15.82 -3.66
C ALA A 3 -23.80 -14.44 -3.09
N LYS A 4 -24.21 -14.14 -1.85
CA LYS A 4 -23.95 -12.87 -1.16
C LYS A 4 -22.44 -12.62 -0.98
N CYS A 5 -21.69 -13.66 -0.59
CA CYS A 5 -20.24 -13.57 -0.37
C CYS A 5 -19.44 -13.20 -1.64
N LYS A 6 -19.82 -13.70 -2.83
CA LYS A 6 -19.14 -13.35 -4.09
C LYS A 6 -19.42 -11.93 -4.56
N GLN A 7 -20.64 -11.44 -4.34
CA GLN A 7 -21.00 -10.06 -4.69
C GLN A 7 -20.32 -9.06 -3.74
N GLU A 8 -20.25 -9.38 -2.45
CA GLU A 8 -19.54 -8.56 -1.46
C GLU A 8 -18.04 -8.46 -1.77
N LEU A 9 -17.39 -9.55 -2.20
CA LEU A 9 -16.00 -9.53 -2.66
C LEU A 9 -15.79 -8.64 -3.90
N GLY A 10 -16.76 -8.62 -4.82
CA GLY A 10 -16.70 -7.73 -5.99
C GLY A 10 -16.81 -6.25 -5.62
N VAL A 11 -17.71 -5.91 -4.70
CA VAL A 11 -17.88 -4.53 -4.21
C VAL A 11 -16.69 -4.08 -3.36
N GLU A 12 -16.12 -4.97 -2.54
CA GLU A 12 -14.89 -4.72 -1.78
C GLU A 12 -13.69 -4.48 -2.70
N GLY A 13 -13.51 -5.31 -3.73
CA GLY A 13 -12.44 -5.13 -4.71
C GLY A 13 -12.53 -3.82 -5.47
N GLN A 14 -13.75 -3.42 -5.87
CA GLN A 14 -14.00 -2.13 -6.51
C GLN A 14 -13.66 -0.95 -5.58
N ARG A 15 -14.06 -1.02 -4.31
CA ARG A 15 -13.70 0.00 -3.31
C ARG A 15 -12.19 0.14 -3.15
N HIS A 16 -11.47 -0.99 -3.04
CA HIS A 16 -10.03 -0.99 -2.86
C HIS A 16 -9.29 -0.40 -4.07
N LEU A 17 -9.82 -0.64 -5.28
CA LEU A 17 -9.32 -0.02 -6.50
C LEU A 17 -9.51 1.50 -6.47
N GLU A 18 -10.69 1.99 -6.10
CA GLU A 18 -10.98 3.42 -5.99
C GLU A 18 -10.13 4.13 -4.93
N GLU A 19 -9.90 3.49 -3.78
CA GLU A 19 -8.99 3.97 -2.73
C GLU A 19 -7.55 4.06 -3.24
N THR A 20 -7.09 3.05 -3.97
CA THR A 20 -5.74 3.02 -4.56
C THR A 20 -5.56 4.13 -5.60
N ILE A 21 -6.57 4.35 -6.45
CA ILE A 21 -6.57 5.44 -7.45
C ILE A 21 -6.50 6.80 -6.75
N ASN A 22 -7.33 7.02 -5.72
CA ASN A 22 -7.33 8.27 -4.97
C ASN A 22 -5.99 8.52 -4.24
N ALA A 23 -5.40 7.48 -3.65
CA ALA A 23 -4.10 7.59 -3.00
C ALA A 23 -2.99 7.93 -4.01
N ALA A 24 -2.99 7.29 -5.18
CA ALA A 24 -2.05 7.59 -6.26
C ALA A 24 -2.20 9.03 -6.75
N PHE A 25 -3.44 9.51 -6.93
CA PHE A 25 -3.73 10.88 -7.36
C PHE A 25 -3.23 11.91 -6.35
N GLN A 26 -3.42 11.67 -5.04
CA GLN A 26 -2.92 12.54 -3.98
C GLN A 26 -1.39 12.61 -3.96
N ILE A 27 -0.70 11.48 -4.13
CA ILE A 27 0.78 11.44 -4.20
C ILE A 27 1.27 12.28 -5.39
N LEU A 28 0.70 12.06 -6.58
CA LEU A 28 1.08 12.79 -7.79
C LEU A 28 0.78 14.28 -7.68
N SER A 29 -0.38 14.64 -7.12
CA SER A 29 -0.77 16.04 -6.93
C SER A 29 0.15 16.74 -5.91
N SER A 30 0.45 16.08 -4.78
CA SER A 30 1.39 16.60 -3.79
C SER A 30 2.79 16.80 -4.36
N MET A 31 3.29 15.85 -5.16
CA MET A 31 4.56 16.00 -5.86
C MET A 31 4.52 17.15 -6.87
N ASN A 32 3.42 17.28 -7.61
CA ASN A 32 3.22 18.36 -8.57
C ASN A 32 3.19 19.73 -7.88
N ASP A 33 2.54 19.86 -6.72
CA ASP A 33 2.48 21.10 -5.94
C ASP A 33 3.87 21.52 -5.43
N GLU A 34 4.70 20.57 -4.98
CA GLU A 34 6.09 20.85 -4.60
C GLU A 34 6.94 21.24 -5.81
N LEU A 35 6.83 20.50 -6.92
CA LEU A 35 7.63 20.76 -8.11
C LEU A 35 7.24 22.06 -8.82
N CYS A 36 5.97 22.44 -8.78
CA CYS A 36 5.46 23.66 -9.39
C CYS A 36 5.48 24.87 -8.46
N ASN A 37 5.97 24.75 -7.22
CA ASN A 37 6.07 25.88 -6.30
C ASN A 37 7.25 26.81 -6.66
N PRO A 38 7.00 28.04 -7.16
CA PRO A 38 8.07 28.95 -7.58
C PRO A 38 8.97 29.42 -6.42
N ALA A 39 8.47 29.36 -5.17
CA ALA A 39 9.25 29.72 -3.99
C ALA A 39 10.44 28.79 -3.74
N LEU A 40 10.33 27.51 -4.11
CA LEU A 40 11.41 26.53 -3.98
C LEU A 40 12.50 26.69 -5.06
N TRP A 41 12.16 27.38 -6.16
CA TRP A 41 13.07 27.66 -7.28
C TRP A 41 13.73 29.04 -7.14
N SER A 42 13.22 29.90 -6.25
CA SER A 42 13.69 31.28 -6.07
C SER A 42 14.96 31.40 -5.20
N THR A 43 15.46 30.32 -4.60
CA THR A 43 16.75 30.31 -3.88
C THR A 43 17.91 29.98 -4.81
N LEU A 44 18.12 30.79 -5.85
CA LEU A 44 19.43 30.87 -6.52
C LEU A 44 19.60 32.22 -7.22
N SER A 45 19.48 33.31 -6.47
CA SER A 45 20.12 34.56 -6.88
C SER A 45 21.48 34.61 -6.19
N PRO A 46 22.59 34.24 -6.87
CA PRO A 46 23.90 34.55 -6.34
C PRO A 46 24.00 36.08 -6.34
N SER A 47 24.02 36.66 -5.15
CA SER A 47 24.45 38.05 -4.98
C SER A 47 25.88 38.16 -5.51
N HIS A 48 26.02 38.58 -6.76
CA HIS A 48 27.27 39.05 -7.35
C HIS A 48 27.76 40.24 -6.50
N PRO A 49 28.96 40.22 -5.91
CA PRO A 49 29.58 41.45 -5.43
C PRO A 49 30.20 42.16 -6.63
N SER A 50 29.40 42.93 -7.36
CA SER A 50 29.94 43.97 -8.25
C SER A 50 30.51 45.07 -7.38
N ALA A 51 31.81 45.31 -7.56
CA ALA A 51 32.57 46.38 -6.92
C ALA A 51 31.83 47.74 -7.00
N ALA A 52 31.54 48.32 -5.85
CA ALA A 52 31.28 49.74 -5.68
C ALA A 52 32.09 50.25 -4.50
N LEU A 53 32.99 51.17 -4.82
CA LEU A 53 33.88 51.93 -3.97
C LEU A 53 33.11 52.72 -2.88
N GLY A 54 33.58 52.65 -1.63
CA GLY A 54 33.45 53.75 -0.66
C GLY A 54 32.76 53.43 0.67
N GLY A 55 33.50 53.54 1.78
CA GLY A 55 32.91 53.79 3.11
C GLY A 55 33.56 53.00 4.25
N ALA A 56 34.43 53.66 5.00
CA ALA A 56 35.10 53.18 6.21
C ALA A 56 34.14 52.94 7.40
N GLY A 57 34.54 52.10 8.37
CA GLY A 57 33.91 52.04 9.70
C GLY A 57 34.21 50.75 10.49
N ASP A 58 35.08 50.87 11.49
CA ASP A 58 35.65 49.84 12.36
C ASP A 58 34.72 49.22 13.43
N ALA A 59 35.02 47.94 13.74
CA ALA A 59 35.01 47.27 15.07
C ALA A 59 33.67 47.01 15.81
N PRO A 60 33.68 46.29 16.97
CA PRO A 60 33.87 44.85 17.11
C PRO A 60 32.67 44.15 17.80
N VAL A 61 32.70 42.81 17.77
CA VAL A 61 31.77 41.87 18.41
C VAL A 61 31.44 42.18 19.88
N ASP A 62 30.14 42.17 20.23
CA ASP A 62 29.65 41.99 21.61
C ASP A 62 28.57 40.90 21.67
N SER A 63 28.74 40.02 22.64
CA SER A 63 27.80 38.94 22.95
C SER A 63 26.61 39.49 23.72
N SER A 64 25.43 39.43 23.12
CA SER A 64 24.17 39.55 23.86
C SER A 64 23.36 38.27 23.71
N SER A 65 23.16 37.61 24.85
CA SER A 65 22.29 36.47 25.04
C SER A 65 20.88 36.71 24.52
N HIS A 66 20.36 35.78 23.74
CA HIS A 66 18.91 35.63 23.52
C HIS A 66 18.57 34.13 23.55
N PRO A 67 17.75 33.66 24.51
CA PRO A 67 17.15 32.34 24.40
C PRO A 67 16.03 32.46 23.37
N SER A 68 16.33 32.13 22.12
CA SER A 68 15.28 31.93 21.12
C SER A 68 14.63 30.57 21.37
N GLU A 69 13.71 30.57 22.34
CA GLU A 69 12.53 29.73 22.28
C GLU A 69 11.79 29.96 20.96
N ALA A 70 11.11 28.91 20.50
CA ALA A 70 10.12 28.89 19.43
C ALA A 70 10.64 29.07 17.99
N GLY A 71 10.84 27.93 17.35
CA GLY A 71 10.90 27.81 15.90
C GLY A 71 10.81 26.35 15.49
N GLY A 72 9.68 25.71 15.78
CA GLY A 72 9.38 24.33 15.40
C GLY A 72 9.47 24.13 13.89
N GLY A 73 10.66 23.76 13.40
CA GLY A 73 10.89 23.30 12.04
C GLY A 73 10.47 21.85 11.91
N SER A 74 9.17 21.58 12.04
CA SER A 74 8.55 20.30 11.70
C SER A 74 8.47 20.17 10.16
N GLY A 75 9.63 20.18 9.50
CA GLY A 75 9.77 20.06 8.05
C GLY A 75 9.90 18.62 7.55
N GLY A 76 9.95 17.63 8.45
CA GLY A 76 10.14 16.21 8.09
C GLY A 76 8.87 15.35 8.16
N GLY A 77 7.82 15.81 8.85
CA GLY A 77 6.70 14.96 9.22
C GLY A 77 5.96 14.31 8.05
N ALA A 78 5.62 15.07 7.00
CA ALA A 78 4.86 14.56 5.87
C ALA A 78 5.66 13.58 4.99
N LEU A 79 6.95 13.85 4.78
CA LEU A 79 7.84 12.98 4.02
C LEU A 79 8.14 11.68 4.78
N ASP A 80 8.43 11.78 6.08
CA ASP A 80 8.67 10.61 6.94
C ASP A 80 7.40 9.76 7.08
N GLU A 81 6.23 10.39 7.17
CA GLU A 81 4.92 9.73 7.17
C GLU A 81 4.63 9.04 5.82
N ALA A 82 4.90 9.69 4.69
CA ALA A 82 4.79 9.07 3.38
C ALA A 82 5.71 7.84 3.24
N ARG A 83 6.95 7.94 3.76
CA ARG A 83 7.90 6.84 3.78
C ARG A 83 7.44 5.67 4.67
N LEU A 84 6.85 5.98 5.82
CA LEU A 84 6.29 4.97 6.72
C LEU A 84 5.12 4.24 6.06
N ARG A 85 4.19 4.96 5.43
CA ARG A 85 3.05 4.39 4.69
C ARG A 85 3.51 3.53 3.52
N TYR A 86 4.51 3.97 2.76
CA TYR A 86 5.10 3.16 1.70
C TYR A 86 5.67 1.84 2.25
N LYS A 87 6.45 1.89 3.35
CA LYS A 87 6.97 0.67 3.99
C LYS A 87 5.86 -0.25 4.47
N SER A 88 4.80 0.31 5.08
CA SER A 88 3.64 -0.45 5.54
C SER A 88 2.91 -1.13 4.37
N ALA A 89 2.61 -0.39 3.31
CA ALA A 89 1.97 -0.92 2.10
C ALA A 89 2.80 -2.03 1.45
N VAL A 90 4.13 -1.87 1.36
CA VAL A 90 5.02 -2.91 0.84
C VAL A 90 5.01 -4.16 1.72
N PHE A 91 4.95 -4.00 3.04
CA PHE A 91 4.86 -5.15 3.95
C PHE A 91 3.53 -5.89 3.77
N ALA A 92 2.42 -5.17 3.72
CA ALA A 92 1.11 -5.74 3.45
C ALA A 92 1.08 -6.46 2.09
N LEU A 93 1.61 -5.84 1.04
CA LEU A 93 1.71 -6.45 -0.29
C LEU A 93 2.51 -7.75 -0.28
N ARG A 94 3.67 -7.77 0.39
CA ARG A 94 4.49 -8.98 0.53
C ARG A 94 3.74 -10.07 1.30
N SER A 95 3.00 -9.71 2.34
CA SER A 95 2.16 -10.65 3.09
C SER A 95 1.04 -11.22 2.21
N CYS A 96 0.36 -10.39 1.43
CA CYS A 96 -0.65 -10.83 0.46
C CYS A 96 -0.05 -11.80 -0.56
N ILE A 97 1.11 -11.48 -1.15
CA ILE A 97 1.79 -12.35 -2.12
C ILE A 97 2.17 -13.70 -1.48
N ALA A 98 2.64 -13.71 -0.23
CA ALA A 98 2.97 -14.94 0.49
C ALA A 98 1.73 -15.78 0.84
N ALA A 99 0.57 -15.16 1.01
CA ALA A 99 -0.69 -15.85 1.30
C ALA A 99 -1.36 -16.47 0.06
N ILE A 100 -1.02 -16.02 -1.15
CA ILE A 100 -1.62 -16.56 -2.38
C ILE A 100 -1.29 -18.07 -2.55
N PRO A 101 -0.02 -18.53 -2.46
CA PRO A 101 0.30 -19.95 -2.59
C PRO A 101 -0.39 -20.84 -1.55
N SER A 102 -0.49 -20.39 -0.29
CA SER A 102 -1.14 -21.16 0.76
C SER A 102 -2.64 -21.31 0.51
N ALA A 103 -3.32 -20.25 0.09
CA ALA A 103 -4.72 -20.30 -0.30
C ALA A 103 -4.95 -21.24 -1.49
N THR A 104 -4.08 -21.22 -2.50
CA THR A 104 -4.17 -22.15 -3.64
C THR A 104 -3.95 -23.61 -3.24
N GLN A 105 -3.00 -23.87 -2.34
CA GLN A 105 -2.71 -25.21 -1.84
C GLN A 105 -3.89 -25.78 -1.04
N GLU A 106 -4.53 -24.97 -0.20
CA GLU A 106 -5.70 -25.37 0.57
C GLU A 106 -6.88 -25.73 -0.35
N LEU A 107 -7.12 -24.94 -1.39
CA LEU A 107 -8.13 -25.23 -2.41
C LEU A 107 -7.83 -26.53 -3.16
N GLU A 108 -6.57 -26.79 -3.51
CA GLU A 108 -6.17 -28.04 -4.15
C GLU A 108 -6.42 -29.26 -3.25
N ASN A 109 -6.09 -29.15 -1.96
CA ASN A 109 -6.30 -30.23 -0.98
C ASN A 109 -7.79 -30.53 -0.80
N LYS A 110 -8.64 -29.50 -0.68
CA LYS A 110 -10.10 -29.66 -0.60
C LYS A 110 -10.66 -30.31 -1.86
N ASN A 111 -10.17 -29.94 -3.05
CA ASN A 111 -10.56 -30.58 -4.31
C ASN A 111 -10.18 -32.07 -4.36
N LYS A 112 -8.99 -32.45 -3.88
CA LYS A 112 -8.59 -33.86 -3.76
C LYS A 112 -9.53 -34.64 -2.84
N HIS A 113 -9.88 -34.08 -1.68
CA HIS A 113 -10.79 -34.71 -0.74
C HIS A 113 -12.20 -34.89 -1.32
N LEU A 114 -12.73 -33.88 -2.02
CA LEU A 114 -14.03 -33.99 -2.71
C LEU A 114 -14.02 -35.08 -3.77
N LYS A 115 -12.95 -35.19 -4.57
CA LYS A 115 -12.82 -36.28 -5.55
C LYS A 115 -12.86 -37.65 -4.88
N LEU A 116 -12.14 -37.82 -3.78
CA LEU A 116 -12.16 -39.08 -3.02
C LEU A 116 -13.57 -39.42 -2.53
N LEU A 117 -14.31 -38.46 -1.97
CA LEU A 117 -15.69 -38.68 -1.53
C LEU A 117 -16.62 -39.04 -2.69
N ILE A 118 -16.44 -38.41 -3.85
CA ILE A 118 -17.21 -38.73 -5.06
C ILE A 118 -16.92 -40.16 -5.52
N ASP A 119 -15.66 -40.58 -5.52
CA ASP A 119 -15.26 -41.93 -5.92
C ASP A 119 -15.81 -42.98 -4.94
N GLN A 120 -15.69 -42.74 -3.63
CA GLN A 120 -16.28 -43.59 -2.60
C GLN A 120 -17.81 -43.70 -2.74
N LEU A 121 -18.49 -42.61 -3.06
CA LEU A 121 -19.94 -42.64 -3.29
C LEU A 121 -20.29 -43.43 -4.55
N ARG A 122 -19.49 -43.32 -5.62
CA ARG A 122 -19.68 -44.10 -6.86
C ARG A 122 -19.48 -45.59 -6.61
N ASP A 123 -18.46 -45.95 -5.84
CA ASP A 123 -18.20 -47.34 -5.46
C ASP A 123 -19.38 -47.88 -4.64
N LEU A 124 -19.85 -47.13 -3.64
CA LEU A 124 -21.00 -47.52 -2.84
C LEU A 124 -22.27 -47.70 -3.68
N ILE A 125 -22.54 -46.79 -4.63
CA ILE A 125 -23.68 -46.92 -5.54
C ILE A 125 -23.53 -48.18 -6.39
N THR A 126 -22.33 -48.46 -6.90
CA THR A 126 -22.03 -49.65 -7.70
C THR A 126 -22.24 -50.91 -6.87
N ASP A 127 -21.76 -50.93 -5.64
CA ASP A 127 -21.97 -52.02 -4.70
C ASP A 127 -23.46 -52.24 -4.50
N ILE A 128 -24.22 -51.23 -4.09
CA ILE A 128 -25.68 -51.30 -3.86
C ILE A 128 -26.41 -51.82 -5.11
N ALA A 129 -26.04 -51.35 -6.30
CA ALA A 129 -26.63 -51.79 -7.55
C ALA A 129 -26.43 -53.31 -7.78
N MET A 130 -25.31 -53.90 -7.34
CA MET A 130 -25.11 -55.35 -7.40
C MET A 130 -26.10 -56.13 -6.51
N TRP A 131 -26.52 -55.57 -5.36
CA TRP A 131 -27.51 -56.20 -4.48
C TRP A 131 -28.96 -56.03 -4.96
N GLN A 132 -29.23 -55.06 -5.83
CA GLN A 132 -30.55 -54.83 -6.41
C GLN A 132 -30.82 -55.60 -7.70
N SER A 133 -29.85 -56.37 -8.21
CA SER A 133 -30.08 -57.27 -9.33
C SER A 133 -31.14 -58.30 -8.91
N PRO A 134 -32.29 -58.42 -9.62
CA PRO A 134 -33.29 -59.42 -9.29
C PRO A 134 -32.63 -60.79 -9.42
N CYS A 135 -32.58 -61.56 -8.33
CA CYS A 135 -32.39 -63.00 -8.45
C CYS A 135 -33.57 -63.50 -9.28
N SER A 136 -33.38 -63.72 -10.58
CA SER A 136 -34.37 -64.42 -11.42
C SER A 136 -34.65 -65.77 -10.77
N VAL A 137 -35.84 -65.90 -10.18
CA VAL A 137 -36.48 -67.17 -9.81
C VAL A 137 -37.25 -67.73 -10.99
#